data_AF-A0A662CRV1-F1
#
_entry.id   AF-A0A662CRV1-F1
#
_cell.length_a   1.000
_cell.length_b   1.000
_cell.length_c   1.000
_cell.angle_alpha   90.00
_cell.angle_beta   90.00
_cell.angle_gamma   90.00
#
_symmetry.space_group_name_H-M   'P 1'
#
loop_
_entity.id
_entity.type
_entity.pdbx_description
1 polymer ?
#
loop_
_entity_poly.entity_id
_entity_poly.type
_entity_poly.pdbx_seq_one_letter_code
_entity_poly.pdbx_strand_id
1 'polypeptide(L)'
;MHWSQKKFFLYLAVISISFFSFIIIIAPSELKAALFSPSTQKKQKTIKAYRLKSPIIIDGKLTEEAWRQSGLDDFTQSDPIDGGKPSEKTEVWIAYDENALYVAARL
;
A
#
# COMPACT_ATOMS: atom_id res chain seq x y z
N MET A 1 -67.78 15.08 -30.90
CA MET A 1 -66.38 14.63 -31.09
C MET A 1 -65.47 15.35 -30.10
N HIS A 2 -65.30 14.89 -28.86
CA HIS A 2 -64.42 15.55 -27.87
C HIS A 2 -63.69 14.55 -26.94
N TRP A 3 -63.67 13.25 -27.31
CA TRP A 3 -63.24 12.13 -26.46
C TRP A 3 -61.84 11.56 -26.78
N SER A 4 -61.17 12.03 -27.85
CA SER A 4 -59.92 11.42 -28.35
C SER A 4 -58.62 12.03 -27.77
N GLN A 5 -58.63 13.31 -27.38
CA GLN A 5 -57.41 14.02 -26.95
C GLN A 5 -56.95 13.63 -25.53
N LYS A 6 -57.87 13.23 -24.64
CA LYS A 6 -57.54 12.90 -23.24
C LYS A 6 -56.79 11.56 -23.11
N LYS A 7 -57.00 10.63 -24.03
CA LYS A 7 -56.33 9.32 -24.04
C LYS A 7 -54.89 9.41 -24.51
N PHE A 8 -54.59 10.35 -25.42
CA PHE A 8 -53.24 10.58 -25.95
C PHE A 8 -52.28 11.09 -24.85
N PHE A 9 -52.77 11.96 -23.96
CA PHE A 9 -51.99 12.46 -22.81
C PHE A 9 -51.75 11.39 -21.73
N LEU A 10 -52.69 10.48 -21.51
CA LEU A 10 -52.52 9.38 -20.55
C LEU A 10 -51.48 8.34 -21.02
N TYR A 11 -51.38 8.06 -22.32
CA TYR A 11 -50.40 7.11 -22.85
C TYR A 11 -48.96 7.67 -22.86
N LEU A 12 -48.78 8.98 -23.06
CA LEU A 12 -47.46 9.62 -23.02
C LEU A 12 -46.86 9.67 -21.60
N ALA A 13 -47.70 9.81 -20.56
CA ALA A 13 -47.23 9.88 -19.17
C ALA A 13 -46.69 8.53 -18.64
N VAL A 14 -47.25 7.40 -19.09
CA VAL A 14 -46.86 6.07 -18.60
C VAL A 14 -45.55 5.58 -19.24
N ILE A 15 -45.25 6.01 -20.47
CA ILE A 15 -44.01 5.61 -21.18
C ILE A 15 -42.77 6.30 -20.58
N SER A 16 -42.92 7.48 -19.97
CA SER A 16 -41.79 8.20 -19.36
C SER A 16 -41.32 7.62 -18.01
N ILE A 17 -42.20 6.95 -17.26
CA ILE A 17 -41.87 6.39 -15.94
C ILE A 17 -41.17 5.03 -16.09
N SER A 18 -41.54 4.25 -17.11
CA SER A 18 -40.90 2.95 -17.39
C SER A 18 -39.48 3.05 -17.96
N PHE A 19 -39.13 4.14 -18.65
CA PHE A 19 -37.77 4.35 -19.15
C PHE A 19 -36.80 4.86 -18.07
N PHE A 20 -37.31 5.55 -17.04
CA PHE A 20 -36.46 6.08 -15.96
C PHE A 20 -36.12 5.02 -14.90
N SER A 21 -36.94 3.98 -14.76
CA SER A 21 -36.67 2.86 -13.85
C SER A 21 -35.74 1.78 -14.42
N PHE A 22 -35.37 1.84 -15.70
CA PHE A 22 -34.44 0.86 -16.31
C PHE A 22 -32.96 1.32 -16.28
N ILE A 23 -32.68 2.60 -15.99
CA ILE A 23 -31.31 3.13 -15.93
C ILE A 23 -30.59 2.78 -14.61
N ILE A 24 -31.31 2.39 -13.55
CA ILE A 24 -30.70 2.11 -12.23
C ILE A 24 -30.13 0.68 -12.12
N ILE A 25 -30.49 -0.25 -13.02
CA ILE A 25 -30.07 -1.66 -12.91
C ILE A 25 -28.74 -1.92 -13.62
N ILE A 26 -28.31 -1.04 -14.52
CA ILE A 26 -26.98 -1.13 -15.15
C ILE A 26 -26.02 -0.23 -14.38
N ALA A 27 -25.85 -0.51 -13.08
CA ALA A 27 -24.69 0.01 -12.37
C ALA A 27 -23.46 -0.52 -13.12
N PRO A 28 -22.59 0.34 -13.69
CA PRO A 28 -21.39 -0.14 -14.36
C PRO A 28 -20.57 -0.89 -13.32
N SER A 29 -20.40 -2.20 -13.50
CA SER A 29 -19.55 -3.05 -12.66
C SER A 29 -18.12 -2.51 -12.55
N GLU A 30 -17.73 -1.70 -13.53
CA GLU A 30 -16.53 -0.85 -13.58
C GLU A 30 -16.38 0.05 -12.32
N LEU A 31 -17.47 0.63 -11.81
CA LEU A 31 -17.41 1.55 -10.67
C LEU A 31 -17.17 0.82 -9.34
N LYS A 32 -17.64 -0.43 -9.21
CA LYS A 32 -17.30 -1.28 -8.05
C LYS A 32 -15.83 -1.67 -8.08
N ALA A 33 -15.28 -2.02 -9.25
CA ALA A 33 -13.87 -2.40 -9.38
C ALA A 33 -12.92 -1.24 -9.01
N ALA A 34 -13.26 0.00 -9.34
CA ALA A 34 -12.49 1.18 -8.95
C ALA A 34 -12.48 1.43 -7.43
N LEU A 35 -13.59 1.13 -6.73
CA LEU A 35 -13.69 1.26 -5.27
C LEU A 35 -12.97 0.13 -4.51
N PHE A 36 -12.78 -1.02 -5.14
CA PHE A 36 -12.07 -2.18 -4.61
C PHE A 36 -10.81 -2.48 -5.42
N SER A 37 -10.09 -1.44 -5.85
CA SER A 37 -8.73 -1.63 -6.32
C SER A 37 -7.97 -2.30 -5.17
N PRO A 38 -7.47 -3.54 -5.32
CA PRO A 38 -6.71 -4.18 -4.25
C PRO A 38 -5.54 -3.24 -4.00
N SER A 39 -5.56 -2.54 -2.85
CA SER A 39 -4.43 -1.75 -2.40
C SER A 39 -3.22 -2.64 -2.61
N THR A 40 -2.29 -2.25 -3.48
CA THR A 40 -1.03 -2.97 -3.67
C THR A 40 -0.47 -3.13 -2.26
N GLN A 41 -0.61 -4.34 -1.70
CA GLN A 41 -0.23 -4.58 -0.32
C GLN A 41 1.26 -4.35 -0.28
N LYS A 42 1.67 -3.18 0.23
CA LYS A 42 3.07 -2.79 0.31
C LYS A 42 3.71 -3.87 1.17
N LYS A 43 4.45 -4.77 0.54
CA LYS A 43 5.01 -5.95 1.21
C LYS A 43 5.80 -5.45 2.40
N GLN A 44 5.35 -5.83 3.60
CA GLN A 44 5.95 -5.31 4.82
C GLN A 44 7.38 -5.84 4.92
N LYS A 45 8.36 -4.93 4.81
CA LYS A 45 9.78 -5.26 4.96
C LYS A 45 10.02 -5.68 6.40
N THR A 46 10.66 -6.83 6.59
CA THR A 46 10.99 -7.40 7.90
C THR A 46 12.49 -7.63 7.95
N ILE A 47 13.10 -7.28 9.08
CA ILE A 47 14.50 -7.56 9.38
C ILE A 47 14.55 -8.47 10.61
N LYS A 48 15.43 -9.48 10.58
CA LYS A 48 15.65 -10.36 11.74
C LYS A 48 16.69 -9.74 12.65
N ALA A 49 16.32 -9.50 13.90
CA ALA A 49 17.26 -9.04 14.91
C ALA A 49 18.11 -10.21 15.44
N TYR A 50 19.42 -10.02 15.55
CA TYR A 50 20.35 -11.01 16.09
C TYR A 50 20.37 -10.95 17.63
N ARG A 51 20.12 -12.08 18.31
CA ARG A 51 20.26 -12.13 19.77
C ARG A 51 21.74 -12.25 20.14
N LEU A 52 22.25 -11.30 20.90
CA LEU A 52 23.66 -11.24 21.29
C LEU A 52 24.06 -12.44 22.16
N LYS A 53 25.27 -12.96 21.91
CA LYS A 53 25.94 -13.97 22.76
C LYS A 53 27.01 -13.35 23.66
N SER A 54 27.44 -12.13 23.32
CA SER A 54 28.44 -11.35 24.02
C SER A 54 28.07 -9.86 23.91
N PRO A 55 28.50 -9.00 24.84
CA PRO A 55 28.23 -7.57 24.78
C PRO A 55 28.77 -6.93 23.50
N ILE A 56 28.06 -5.91 22.99
CA ILE A 56 28.54 -5.03 21.92
C ILE A 56 29.36 -3.89 22.53
N ILE A 57 30.50 -3.55 21.93
CA ILE A 57 31.27 -2.36 22.27
C ILE A 57 30.89 -1.26 21.29
N ILE A 58 30.40 -0.12 21.79
CA ILE A 58 30.00 1.02 20.95
C ILE A 58 31.22 1.89 20.65
N ASP A 59 32.12 1.41 19.79
CA ASP A 59 33.34 2.13 19.36
C ASP A 59 33.33 2.56 17.88
N GLY A 60 32.23 2.27 17.16
CA GLY A 60 32.06 2.57 15.75
C GLY A 60 32.68 1.54 14.79
N LYS A 61 33.26 0.44 15.30
CA LYS A 61 33.77 -0.66 14.48
C LYS A 61 32.77 -1.81 14.45
N LEU A 62 32.60 -2.40 13.27
CA LEU A 62 31.67 -3.52 13.06
C LEU A 62 32.42 -4.86 13.12
N THR A 63 32.97 -5.20 14.29
CA THR A 63 33.87 -6.37 14.44
C THR A 63 33.22 -7.60 15.07
N GLU A 64 32.15 -7.37 15.81
CA GLU A 64 31.36 -8.34 16.55
C GLU A 64 30.62 -9.31 15.61
N GLU A 65 30.35 -10.52 16.10
CA GLU A 65 29.71 -11.58 15.31
C GLU A 65 28.37 -11.15 14.71
N ALA A 66 27.59 -10.33 15.43
CA ALA A 66 26.30 -9.84 14.99
C ALA A 66 26.35 -9.08 13.65
N TRP A 67 27.51 -8.45 13.35
CA TRP A 67 27.73 -7.58 12.18
C TRP A 67 28.46 -8.28 11.03
N ARG A 68 28.91 -9.53 11.20
CA ARG A 68 29.68 -10.26 10.17
C ARG A 68 28.82 -10.88 9.07
N GLN A 69 27.54 -11.06 9.32
CA GLN A 69 26.57 -11.54 8.32
C GLN A 69 26.18 -10.41 7.36
N SER A 70 25.53 -10.73 6.24
CA SER A 70 24.99 -9.71 5.34
C SER A 70 23.94 -8.83 6.05
N GLY A 71 24.13 -7.51 5.98
CA GLY A 71 23.14 -6.55 6.44
C GLY A 71 21.93 -6.47 5.51
N LEU A 72 20.85 -5.87 5.99
CA LEU A 72 19.76 -5.46 5.12
C LEU A 72 20.24 -4.29 4.26
N ASP A 73 20.04 -4.38 2.95
CA ASP A 73 20.46 -3.37 1.97
C ASP A 73 19.33 -2.91 1.02
N ASP A 74 18.14 -3.49 1.14
CA ASP A 74 16.94 -3.13 0.35
C ASP A 74 16.29 -1.84 0.90
N PHE A 75 17.00 -0.73 0.78
CA PHE A 75 16.49 0.61 1.08
C PHE A 75 15.87 1.25 -0.16
N THR A 76 14.94 2.17 0.07
CA THR A 76 14.36 3.04 -0.97
C THR A 76 14.68 4.47 -0.65
N GLN A 77 14.94 5.26 -1.67
CA GLN A 77 15.25 6.68 -1.53
C GLN A 77 13.98 7.49 -1.37
N SER A 78 13.99 8.50 -0.50
CA SER A 78 12.89 9.48 -0.38
C SER A 78 13.17 10.78 -1.15
N ASP A 79 14.44 11.17 -1.29
CA ASP A 79 14.88 12.41 -1.94
C ASP A 79 16.12 12.15 -2.82
N PRO A 80 16.23 12.75 -4.03
CA PRO A 80 15.25 13.61 -4.68
C PRO A 80 14.09 12.87 -5.35
N ILE A 81 14.19 11.55 -5.47
CA ILE A 81 13.18 10.70 -6.12
C ILE A 81 12.63 9.73 -5.09
N ASP A 82 11.40 9.98 -4.64
CA ASP A 82 10.70 9.09 -3.70
C ASP A 82 10.44 7.71 -4.32
N GLY A 83 10.73 6.66 -3.54
CA GLY A 83 10.69 5.27 -3.98
C GLY A 83 11.81 4.86 -4.94
N GLY A 84 12.74 5.77 -5.26
CA GLY A 84 13.87 5.49 -6.15
C GLY A 84 14.88 4.49 -5.58
N LYS A 85 15.78 3.99 -6.44
CA LYS A 85 16.93 3.20 -5.99
C LYS A 85 17.86 4.11 -5.15
N PRO A 86 18.40 3.63 -4.02
CA PRO A 86 19.30 4.43 -3.19
C PRO A 86 20.57 4.80 -3.95
N SER A 87 20.97 6.07 -3.84
CA SER A 87 22.21 6.61 -4.42
C SER A 87 23.46 6.15 -3.66
N GLU A 88 23.33 5.90 -2.36
CA GLU A 88 24.39 5.42 -1.47
C GLU A 88 24.08 3.99 -1.00
N LYS A 89 25.09 3.12 -0.99
CA LYS A 89 24.88 1.72 -0.59
C LYS A 89 24.84 1.61 0.93
N THR A 90 23.64 1.56 1.48
CA THR A 90 23.44 1.40 2.93
C THR A 90 23.24 -0.05 3.30
N GLU A 91 23.99 -0.55 4.29
CA GLU A 91 23.77 -1.83 4.96
C GLU A 91 23.43 -1.58 6.44
N VAL A 92 22.36 -2.20 6.93
CA VAL A 92 21.90 -2.08 8.33
C VAL A 92 21.76 -3.44 9.00
N TRP A 93 22.16 -3.50 10.27
CA TRP A 93 21.97 -4.65 11.14
C TRP A 93 21.24 -4.25 12.40
N ILE A 94 20.48 -5.20 12.96
CA ILE A 94 19.83 -5.06 14.26
C ILE A 94 20.24 -6.23 15.13
N ALA A 95 20.67 -5.93 16.35
CA ALA A 95 20.92 -6.93 17.39
C ALA A 95 20.25 -6.53 18.70
N TYR A 96 20.07 -7.46 19.62
CA TYR A 96 19.48 -7.18 20.92
C TYR A 96 19.98 -8.12 22.01
N ASP A 97 19.90 -7.65 23.25
CA ASP A 97 19.98 -8.46 24.46
C ASP A 97 18.80 -8.13 25.41
N GLU A 98 18.92 -8.45 26.70
CA GLU A 98 17.88 -8.19 27.70
C GLU A 98 17.75 -6.70 28.08
N ASN A 99 18.75 -5.89 27.76
CA ASN A 99 18.85 -4.51 28.20
C ASN A 99 18.63 -3.51 27.07
N ALA A 100 19.00 -3.85 25.82
CA ALA A 100 19.00 -2.90 24.72
C ALA A 100 18.77 -3.51 23.33
N LEU A 101 18.36 -2.64 22.41
CA LEU A 101 18.38 -2.83 20.97
C LEU A 101 19.57 -2.07 20.38
N TYR A 102 20.37 -2.75 19.58
CA TYR A 102 21.56 -2.22 18.92
C TYR A 102 21.31 -2.12 17.42
N VAL A 103 21.63 -0.96 16.84
CA VAL A 103 21.52 -0.70 15.41
C VAL A 103 22.89 -0.31 14.89
N ALA A 104 23.36 -1.05 13.89
CA ALA A 104 24.59 -0.74 13.18
C ALA A 104 24.24 -0.39 11.73
N ALA A 105 24.94 0.59 11.18
CA ALA A 105 24.78 1.02 9.80
C ALA A 105 26.15 1.30 9.16
N ARG A 106 26.28 0.96 7.89
CA ARG A 106 27.43 1.30 7.05
C ARG A 106 26.92 1.83 5.72
N LEU A 107 27.51 2.92 5.26
CA LEU A 107 27.26 3.55 3.96
C LEU A 107 28.48 3.36 3.05
#